data_AF-A0A4Q0Z0H1-F1
#
_entry.id   AF-A0A4Q0Z0H1-F1
#
_cell.length_a   1.000
_cell.length_b   1.000
_cell.length_c   1.000
_cell.angle_alpha   90.00
_cell.angle_beta   90.00
_cell.angle_gamma   90.00
#
_symmetry.space_group_name_H-M   'P 1'
#
loop_
_entity.id
_entity.type
_entity.pdbx_description
1 polymer ?
#
loop_
_entity_poly.entity_id
_entity_poly.type
_entity_poly.pdbx_seq_one_letter_code
_entity_poly.pdbx_strand_id
1 'polypeptide(L)'
;MQVIKVITLCFIALFFVACSTTSLNNYTSKTKELSFYSNNNLVSTLKFDNPKQRHYLSTPCVMNSYTIEEKNSNYGKLFFEYIDLDSNCFWTGLASGFFETSLNYELKLDSIEIVESIDINNYTFKTYKVNNESYLSVIYSYYTNTNMFLVDYEGMFYTKLLKEVKPEYISKYLDKKRFAGNYNKSLVRKNIFENYFRYERLDL
;
A
#
# COMPACT_ATOMS: atom_id res chain seq x y z
N MET A 1 46.59 15.55 -25.51
CA MET A 1 45.21 16.07 -25.68
C MET A 1 44.16 14.97 -25.91
N GLN A 2 44.54 13.75 -26.33
CA GLN A 2 43.62 12.63 -26.57
C GLN A 2 43.17 11.91 -25.29
N VAL A 3 44.04 11.82 -24.28
CA VAL A 3 43.75 11.13 -23.00
C VAL A 3 42.69 11.85 -22.16
N ILE A 4 42.66 13.19 -22.20
CA ILE A 4 41.67 14.00 -21.46
C ILE A 4 40.26 13.78 -22.03
N LYS A 5 40.12 13.66 -23.37
CA LYS A 5 38.82 13.39 -24.01
C LYS A 5 38.22 12.03 -23.61
N VAL A 6 39.06 11.01 -23.39
CA VAL A 6 38.61 9.67 -22.98
C VAL A 6 38.11 9.68 -21.52
N ILE A 7 38.79 10.42 -20.64
CA ILE A 7 38.38 10.57 -19.23
C ILE A 7 37.06 11.35 -19.11
N THR A 8 36.86 12.38 -19.94
CA THR A 8 35.59 13.13 -19.96
C THR A 8 34.42 12.26 -20.47
N LEU A 9 34.67 11.35 -21.42
CA LEU A 9 33.64 10.43 -21.93
C LEU A 9 33.24 9.39 -20.88
N CYS A 10 34.18 8.87 -20.09
CA CYS A 10 33.89 7.94 -19.00
C CYS A 10 33.10 8.58 -17.86
N PHE A 11 33.36 9.87 -17.54
CA PHE A 11 32.62 10.57 -16.50
C PHE A 11 31.15 10.83 -16.89
N ILE A 12 30.87 11.10 -18.17
CA ILE A 12 29.49 11.31 -18.66
C ILE A 12 28.68 10.01 -18.60
N ALA A 13 29.31 8.84 -18.84
CA ALA A 13 28.62 7.55 -18.74
C ALA A 13 28.26 7.16 -17.28
N LEU A 14 29.05 7.61 -16.30
CA LEU A 14 28.80 7.33 -14.88
C LEU A 14 27.64 8.15 -14.28
N PHE A 15 27.26 9.28 -14.89
CA PHE A 15 26.11 10.08 -14.44
C PHE A 15 24.75 9.53 -14.87
N PHE A 16 24.69 8.56 -15.79
CA PHE A 16 23.43 7.96 -16.25
C PHE A 16 23.07 6.64 -15.59
N VAL A 17 23.88 6.14 -14.64
CA VAL A 17 23.38 5.15 -13.67
C VAL A 17 22.63 5.89 -12.57
N ALA A 18 21.67 6.72 -12.96
CA ALA A 18 20.62 7.13 -12.05
C ALA A 18 19.88 5.84 -11.70
N CYS A 19 19.96 5.41 -10.44
CA CYS A 19 19.08 4.38 -9.90
C CYS A 19 17.66 4.77 -10.28
N SER A 20 17.06 4.08 -11.24
CA SER A 20 15.62 4.19 -11.45
C SER A 20 14.98 3.61 -10.20
N THR A 21 14.47 4.48 -9.33
CA THR A 21 13.65 4.07 -8.20
C THR A 21 12.36 3.53 -8.78
N THR A 22 12.31 2.23 -9.10
CA THR A 22 11.05 1.57 -9.41
C THR A 22 10.23 1.62 -8.13
N SER A 23 9.18 2.44 -8.13
CA SER A 23 8.17 2.45 -7.08
C SER A 23 7.72 1.01 -6.84
N LEU A 24 7.86 0.55 -5.61
CA LEU A 24 7.32 -0.75 -5.24
C LEU A 24 5.80 -0.66 -5.31
N ASN A 25 5.23 -1.52 -6.15
CA ASN A 25 3.81 -1.73 -6.39
C ASN A 25 3.15 -0.64 -7.24
N ASN A 26 2.97 -0.95 -8.53
CA ASN A 26 2.41 -0.04 -9.52
C ASN A 26 1.09 -0.58 -10.06
N TYR A 27 0.05 0.23 -9.96
CA TYR A 27 -1.19 0.02 -10.68
C TYR A 27 -1.09 0.61 -12.09
N THR A 28 -1.48 -0.16 -13.10
CA THR A 28 -1.54 0.31 -14.49
C THR A 28 -2.98 0.37 -14.97
N SER A 29 -3.51 1.58 -15.23
CA SER A 29 -4.91 1.75 -15.68
C SER A 29 -5.21 1.06 -17.02
N LYS A 30 -4.19 0.87 -17.88
CA LYS A 30 -4.33 0.17 -19.17
C LYS A 30 -4.62 -1.32 -19.00
N THR A 31 -3.90 -1.99 -18.09
CA THR A 31 -4.05 -3.44 -17.84
C THR A 31 -5.00 -3.72 -16.67
N LYS A 32 -5.32 -2.70 -15.87
CA LYS A 32 -6.05 -2.79 -14.59
C LYS A 32 -5.35 -3.75 -13.62
N GLU A 33 -4.03 -3.76 -13.64
CA GLU A 33 -3.23 -4.67 -12.82
C GLU A 33 -2.40 -3.87 -11.82
N LEU A 34 -2.40 -4.35 -10.58
CA LEU A 34 -1.50 -3.93 -9.53
C LEU A 34 -0.46 -5.02 -9.31
N SER A 35 0.79 -4.69 -9.57
CA SER A 35 1.93 -5.59 -9.35
C SER A 35 2.42 -5.48 -7.91
N PHE A 36 2.81 -6.60 -7.32
CA PHE A 36 3.39 -6.70 -5.98
C PHE A 36 4.82 -7.19 -6.09
N TYR A 37 5.76 -6.44 -5.52
CA TYR A 37 7.19 -6.75 -5.57
C TYR A 37 7.72 -7.04 -4.17
N SER A 38 8.68 -7.95 -4.07
CA SER A 38 9.39 -8.27 -2.84
C SER A 38 10.87 -8.48 -3.17
N ASN A 39 11.77 -7.78 -2.48
CA ASN A 39 13.21 -7.79 -2.77
C ASN A 39 13.49 -7.55 -4.27
N ASN A 40 12.81 -6.56 -4.86
CA ASN A 40 12.88 -6.18 -6.28
C ASN A 40 12.39 -7.24 -7.30
N ASN A 41 11.84 -8.37 -6.85
CA ASN A 41 11.24 -9.38 -7.72
C ASN A 41 9.72 -9.25 -7.71
N LEU A 42 9.09 -9.37 -8.88
CA LEU A 42 7.63 -9.47 -8.98
C LEU A 42 7.20 -10.79 -8.34
N VAL A 43 6.36 -10.72 -7.31
CA VAL A 43 5.86 -11.91 -6.59
C VAL A 43 4.40 -12.21 -6.90
N SER A 44 3.59 -11.19 -7.16
CA SER A 44 2.20 -11.41 -7.57
C SER A 44 1.63 -10.23 -8.33
N THR A 45 0.53 -10.48 -9.02
CA THR A 45 -0.28 -9.45 -9.65
C THR A 45 -1.73 -9.62 -9.23
N LEU A 46 -2.37 -8.51 -8.89
CA LEU A 46 -3.82 -8.40 -8.71
C LEU A 46 -4.40 -7.74 -9.94
N LYS A 47 -5.25 -8.46 -10.67
CA LYS A 47 -6.00 -7.92 -11.79
C LYS A 47 -7.39 -7.52 -11.33
N PHE A 48 -7.72 -6.25 -11.53
CA PHE A 48 -9.05 -5.69 -11.28
C PHE A 48 -9.95 -5.88 -12.51
N ASP A 49 -11.23 -6.17 -12.27
CA ASP A 49 -12.24 -6.36 -13.30
C ASP A 49 -12.80 -5.00 -13.80
N ASN A 50 -13.37 -4.24 -12.87
CA ASN A 50 -13.95 -2.92 -13.03
C ASN A 50 -13.63 -2.00 -11.83
N PRO A 51 -12.37 -1.54 -11.70
CA PRO A 51 -11.92 -0.76 -10.55
C PRO A 51 -12.55 0.64 -10.55
N LYS A 52 -13.10 1.05 -9.41
CA LYS A 52 -13.49 2.46 -9.17
C LYS A 52 -12.30 3.21 -8.58
N GLN A 53 -11.49 3.81 -9.46
CA GLN A 53 -10.32 4.58 -9.05
C GLN A 53 -10.69 6.04 -8.73
N ARG A 54 -10.13 6.57 -7.65
CA ARG A 54 -10.19 8.00 -7.32
C ARG A 54 -8.79 8.51 -7.07
N HIS A 55 -8.37 9.50 -7.85
CA HIS A 55 -7.07 10.15 -7.69
C HIS A 55 -7.16 11.32 -6.72
N TYR A 56 -6.11 11.49 -5.92
CA TYR A 56 -5.90 12.63 -5.04
C TYR A 56 -4.68 13.37 -5.56
N LEU A 57 -4.92 14.21 -6.56
CA LEU A 57 -3.88 15.03 -7.17
C LEU A 57 -3.77 16.33 -6.38
N SER A 58 -2.52 16.74 -6.13
CA SER A 58 -2.18 18.14 -5.86
C SER A 58 -2.59 18.66 -4.47
N THR A 59 -2.08 18.03 -3.42
CA THR A 59 -1.85 18.74 -2.15
C THR A 59 -0.34 19.00 -2.02
N PRO A 60 0.12 20.00 -1.23
CA PRO A 60 1.56 20.26 -1.07
C PRO A 60 2.38 19.04 -0.64
N CYS A 61 1.73 17.99 -0.11
CA CYS A 61 2.37 16.77 0.31
C CYS A 61 2.11 15.54 -0.55
N VAL A 62 1.23 15.61 -1.54
CA VAL A 62 0.79 14.42 -2.27
C VAL A 62 1.01 14.58 -3.76
N MET A 63 1.77 13.64 -4.31
CA MET A 63 2.15 13.62 -5.72
C MET A 63 1.13 12.82 -6.55
N ASN A 64 1.10 11.49 -6.38
CA ASN A 64 0.23 10.61 -7.16
C ASN A 64 -0.45 9.54 -6.28
N SER A 65 -1.28 9.99 -5.34
CA SER A 65 -2.05 9.09 -4.48
C SER A 65 -3.42 8.77 -5.05
N TYR A 66 -3.95 7.58 -4.76
CA TYR A 66 -5.26 7.17 -5.23
C TYR A 66 -5.84 6.04 -4.38
N THR A 67 -7.16 5.89 -4.45
CA THR A 67 -7.86 4.70 -3.94
C THR A 67 -8.48 3.91 -5.09
N ILE A 68 -8.60 2.59 -4.92
CA ILE A 68 -9.38 1.71 -5.78
C ILE A 68 -10.38 0.94 -4.92
N GLU A 69 -11.65 0.96 -5.33
CA GLU A 69 -12.71 0.13 -4.76
C GLU A 69 -13.26 -0.83 -5.82
N GLU A 70 -13.40 -2.11 -5.48
CA GLU A 70 -13.93 -3.11 -6.41
C GLU A 70 -14.61 -4.29 -5.69
N LYS A 71 -15.53 -4.97 -6.39
CA LYS A 71 -15.88 -6.37 -6.13
C LYS A 71 -15.30 -7.25 -7.25
N ASN A 72 -14.17 -7.88 -6.95
CA ASN A 72 -13.41 -8.73 -7.85
C ASN A 72 -14.06 -10.12 -7.95
N SER A 73 -14.02 -10.72 -9.13
CA SER A 73 -14.57 -12.04 -9.41
C SER A 73 -13.85 -13.17 -8.64
N ASN A 74 -12.54 -13.05 -8.42
CA ASN A 74 -11.73 -14.08 -7.77
C ASN A 74 -11.48 -13.81 -6.29
N TYR A 75 -11.42 -12.53 -5.90
CA TYR A 75 -11.00 -12.12 -4.55
C TYR A 75 -12.11 -11.41 -3.77
N GLY A 76 -13.29 -11.25 -4.34
CA GLY A 76 -14.41 -10.59 -3.69
C GLY A 76 -14.14 -9.11 -3.47
N LYS A 77 -14.59 -8.58 -2.33
CA LYS A 77 -14.54 -7.13 -2.10
C LYS A 77 -13.14 -6.67 -1.70
N LEU A 78 -12.66 -5.63 -2.38
CA LEU A 78 -11.35 -5.05 -2.17
C LEU A 78 -11.44 -3.53 -2.02
N PHE A 79 -10.67 -3.00 -1.06
CA PHE A 79 -10.32 -1.59 -1.01
C PHE A 79 -8.81 -1.47 -1.03
N PHE A 80 -8.29 -0.54 -1.82
CA PHE A 80 -6.88 -0.25 -1.95
C PHE A 80 -6.64 1.25 -1.82
N GLU A 81 -5.64 1.66 -1.06
CA GLU A 81 -5.12 3.02 -1.02
C GLU A 81 -3.61 2.99 -1.27
N TYR A 82 -3.16 3.78 -2.23
CA TYR A 82 -1.76 4.08 -2.47
C TYR A 82 -1.52 5.55 -2.17
N ILE A 83 -0.54 5.82 -1.31
CA ILE A 83 -0.13 7.15 -0.89
C ILE A 83 1.31 7.36 -1.32
N ASP A 84 1.56 8.47 -1.99
CA ASP A 84 2.86 8.89 -2.49
C ASP A 84 3.10 10.32 -2.02
N LEU A 85 3.92 10.43 -0.97
CA LEU A 85 4.25 11.70 -0.37
C LEU A 85 5.40 12.39 -1.11
N ASP A 86 5.30 13.72 -1.22
CA ASP A 86 6.44 14.55 -1.63
C ASP A 86 7.62 14.33 -0.66
N SER A 87 8.84 14.45 -1.17
CA SER A 87 10.06 14.25 -0.36
C SER A 87 10.21 15.22 0.79
N ASN A 88 9.54 16.37 0.75
CA ASN A 88 9.53 17.36 1.83
C ASN A 88 8.34 17.16 2.78
N CYS A 89 7.61 16.05 2.67
CA CYS A 89 6.51 15.74 3.55
C CYS A 89 6.74 14.45 4.32
N PHE A 90 6.24 14.42 5.55
CA PHE A 90 6.40 13.29 6.44
C PHE A 90 5.12 12.98 7.18
N TRP A 91 4.99 11.72 7.56
CA TRP A 91 3.93 11.26 8.45
C TRP A 91 4.15 11.79 9.86
N THR A 92 3.11 12.33 10.48
CA THR A 92 3.16 12.82 11.87
C THR A 92 3.10 11.68 12.90
N GLY A 93 3.00 10.44 12.43
CA GLY A 93 2.94 9.20 13.20
C GLY A 93 3.08 7.99 12.27
N LEU A 94 2.76 6.78 12.76
CA LEU A 94 2.82 5.58 11.92
C LEU A 94 1.66 5.55 10.93
N ALA A 95 1.97 5.47 9.63
CA ALA A 95 0.98 5.41 8.57
C ALA A 95 -0.03 4.25 8.75
N SER A 96 0.47 3.07 9.17
CA SER A 96 -0.36 1.91 9.52
C SER A 96 -1.30 2.18 10.70
N GLY A 97 -0.83 2.87 11.74
CA GLY A 97 -1.66 3.25 12.89
C GLY A 97 -2.77 4.23 12.51
N PHE A 98 -2.48 5.21 11.63
CA PHE A 98 -3.51 6.11 11.10
C PHE A 98 -4.54 5.36 10.25
N PHE A 99 -4.09 4.43 9.41
CA PHE A 99 -4.98 3.58 8.63
C PHE A 99 -5.89 2.74 9.54
N GLU A 100 -5.34 2.06 10.53
CA GLU A 100 -6.09 1.24 11.50
C GLU A 100 -7.12 2.06 12.27
N THR A 101 -6.72 3.26 12.73
CA THR A 101 -7.63 4.19 13.42
C THR A 101 -8.78 4.63 12.51
N SER A 102 -8.47 4.98 11.26
CA SER A 102 -9.48 5.35 10.26
C SER A 102 -10.39 4.17 9.92
N LEU A 103 -9.85 2.97 9.76
CA LEU A 103 -10.59 1.74 9.49
C LEU A 103 -11.60 1.45 10.62
N ASN A 104 -11.15 1.51 11.88
CA ASN A 104 -11.97 1.30 13.06
C ASN A 104 -13.11 2.32 13.15
N TYR A 105 -12.78 3.61 13.01
CA TYR A 105 -13.74 4.71 13.12
C TYR A 105 -14.79 4.69 12.00
N GLU A 106 -14.36 4.54 10.74
CA GLU A 106 -15.23 4.67 9.58
C GLU A 106 -16.15 3.46 9.40
N LEU A 107 -15.70 2.27 9.81
CA LEU A 107 -16.53 1.07 9.83
C LEU A 107 -17.40 0.96 11.09
N LYS A 108 -17.22 1.86 12.06
CA LYS A 108 -17.95 1.86 13.35
C LYS A 108 -17.85 0.51 14.05
N LEU A 109 -16.63 -0.02 14.16
CA LEU A 109 -16.41 -1.31 14.81
C LEU A 109 -16.51 -1.14 16.33
N ASP A 110 -17.16 -2.09 16.98
CA ASP A 110 -17.25 -2.15 18.45
C ASP A 110 -15.93 -2.65 19.04
N SER A 111 -15.28 -3.60 18.35
CA SER A 111 -13.95 -4.08 18.70
C SER A 111 -13.13 -4.50 17.48
N ILE A 112 -11.83 -4.26 17.56
CA ILE A 112 -10.84 -4.72 16.59
C ILE A 112 -9.61 -5.25 17.34
N GLU A 113 -9.26 -6.52 17.12
CA GLU A 113 -8.13 -7.19 17.76
C GLU A 113 -7.22 -7.80 16.68
N ILE A 114 -5.91 -7.58 16.76
CA ILE A 114 -4.95 -8.24 15.88
C ILE A 114 -4.76 -9.70 16.36
N VAL A 115 -5.20 -10.66 15.55
CA VAL A 115 -5.05 -12.11 15.86
C VAL A 115 -3.93 -12.77 15.05
N GLU A 116 -3.36 -12.05 14.09
CA GLU A 116 -2.17 -12.44 13.36
C GLU A 116 -1.51 -11.18 12.77
N SER A 117 -0.19 -11.10 12.91
CA SER A 117 0.65 -10.09 12.25
C SER A 117 1.91 -10.79 11.77
N ILE A 118 2.16 -10.74 10.46
CA ILE A 118 3.34 -11.34 9.83
C ILE A 118 4.04 -10.24 9.04
N ASP A 119 5.23 -9.89 9.50
CA ASP A 119 6.12 -8.95 8.81
C ASP A 119 7.10 -9.72 7.93
N ILE A 120 7.15 -9.37 6.65
CA ILE A 120 8.09 -9.96 5.70
C ILE A 120 8.51 -8.93 4.65
N ASN A 121 9.81 -8.67 4.60
CA ASN A 121 10.40 -7.61 3.78
C ASN A 121 9.72 -6.26 4.08
N ASN A 122 9.08 -5.65 3.08
CA ASN A 122 8.38 -4.38 3.21
C ASN A 122 6.86 -4.53 3.36
N TYR A 123 6.37 -5.74 3.64
CA TYR A 123 4.97 -6.04 3.88
C TYR A 123 4.69 -6.37 5.34
N THR A 124 3.53 -5.93 5.79
CA THR A 124 2.91 -6.37 7.04
C THR A 124 1.53 -6.93 6.71
N PHE A 125 1.36 -8.22 6.95
CA PHE A 125 0.11 -8.94 6.76
C PHE A 125 -0.58 -9.05 8.11
N LYS A 126 -1.76 -8.42 8.26
CA LYS A 126 -2.57 -8.47 9.48
C LYS A 126 -3.91 -9.15 9.25
N THR A 127 -4.28 -10.04 10.17
CA THR A 127 -5.65 -10.51 10.32
C THR A 127 -6.23 -9.92 11.60
N TYR A 128 -7.36 -9.21 11.46
CA TYR A 128 -8.12 -8.67 12.58
C TYR A 128 -9.32 -9.55 12.90
N LYS A 129 -9.60 -9.73 14.18
CA LYS A 129 -10.89 -10.17 14.68
C LYS A 129 -11.74 -8.94 14.98
N VAL A 130 -12.88 -8.86 14.32
CA VAL A 130 -13.79 -7.71 14.33
C VAL A 130 -15.08 -8.07 15.05
N ASN A 131 -15.48 -7.24 16.01
CA ASN A 131 -16.68 -7.40 16.85
C ASN A 131 -16.76 -8.80 17.48
N ASN A 132 -15.62 -9.38 17.83
CA ASN A 132 -15.45 -10.73 18.38
C ASN A 132 -15.99 -11.90 17.54
N GLU A 133 -16.51 -11.67 16.34
CA GLU A 133 -17.24 -12.68 15.56
C GLU A 133 -16.65 -12.99 14.18
N SER A 134 -15.99 -12.01 13.58
CA SER A 134 -15.63 -12.05 12.17
C SER A 134 -14.18 -11.64 11.93
N TYR A 135 -13.66 -11.92 10.74
CA TYR A 135 -12.26 -11.68 10.43
C TYR A 135 -12.09 -10.76 9.21
N LEU A 136 -11.10 -9.87 9.27
CA LEU A 136 -10.73 -8.95 8.20
C LEU A 136 -9.23 -9.05 7.93
N SER A 137 -8.85 -9.15 6.66
CA SER A 137 -7.45 -9.26 6.26
C SER A 137 -6.99 -7.95 5.65
N VAL A 138 -5.84 -7.46 6.11
CA VAL A 138 -5.24 -6.21 5.63
C VAL A 138 -3.78 -6.44 5.32
N ILE A 139 -3.34 -5.90 4.18
CA ILE A 139 -1.94 -5.87 3.77
C ILE A 139 -1.50 -4.41 3.82
N TYR A 140 -0.44 -4.16 4.56
CA TYR A 140 0.28 -2.91 4.54
C TYR A 140 1.61 -3.12 3.81
N SER A 141 2.02 -2.17 2.99
CA SER A 141 3.41 -2.09 2.55
C SER A 141 3.90 -0.65 2.50
N TYR A 142 5.21 -0.48 2.56
CA TYR A 142 5.86 0.83 2.52
C TYR A 142 7.12 0.79 1.66
N TYR A 143 7.49 1.94 1.10
CA TYR A 143 8.75 2.12 0.38
C TYR A 143 9.14 3.60 0.26
N THR A 144 10.25 4.01 0.88
CA THR A 144 10.74 5.41 0.90
C THR A 144 9.67 6.42 1.34
N ASN A 145 8.90 6.98 0.40
CA ASN A 145 7.83 7.96 0.64
C ASN A 145 6.43 7.44 0.27
N THR A 146 6.32 6.15 -0.05
CA THR A 146 5.07 5.53 -0.47
C THR A 146 4.56 4.56 0.57
N ASN A 147 3.25 4.53 0.73
CA ASN A 147 2.54 3.61 1.61
C ASN A 147 1.34 3.04 0.89
N MET A 148 1.07 1.78 1.16
CA MET A 148 0.01 1.01 0.51
C MET A 148 -0.81 0.30 1.56
N PHE A 149 -2.14 0.40 1.43
CA PHE A 149 -3.09 -0.29 2.28
C PHE A 149 -4.07 -1.06 1.40
N LEU A 150 -4.14 -2.37 1.56
CA LEU A 150 -5.12 -3.22 0.90
C LEU A 150 -5.99 -3.90 1.96
N VAL A 151 -7.30 -3.69 1.88
CA VAL A 151 -8.30 -4.41 2.67
C VAL A 151 -8.90 -5.48 1.78
N ASP A 152 -8.70 -6.73 2.18
CA ASP A 152 -9.25 -7.92 1.53
C ASP A 152 -10.31 -8.55 2.45
N TYR A 153 -11.58 -8.31 2.10
CA TYR A 153 -12.71 -8.75 2.92
C TYR A 153 -12.82 -10.29 2.95
N GLU A 154 -12.49 -10.96 1.85
CA GLU A 154 -12.55 -12.43 1.78
C GLU A 154 -11.25 -13.09 2.27
N GLY A 155 -10.15 -12.34 2.31
CA GLY A 155 -8.82 -12.83 2.71
C GLY A 155 -8.16 -13.74 1.66
N MET A 156 -8.74 -13.88 0.48
CA MET A 156 -8.28 -14.75 -0.58
C MET A 156 -7.00 -14.22 -1.25
N PHE A 157 -6.97 -12.95 -1.62
CA PHE A 157 -5.77 -12.34 -2.21
C PHE A 157 -4.67 -12.19 -1.16
N TYR A 158 -5.02 -11.80 0.07
CA TYR A 158 -4.11 -11.79 1.22
C TYR A 158 -3.40 -13.14 1.37
N THR A 159 -4.16 -14.24 1.39
CA THR A 159 -3.61 -15.58 1.57
C THR A 159 -2.75 -15.99 0.38
N LYS A 160 -3.19 -15.67 -0.84
CA LYS A 160 -2.40 -15.91 -2.06
C LYS A 160 -1.06 -15.18 -1.99
N LEU A 161 -1.07 -13.86 -1.80
CA LEU A 161 0.15 -13.05 -1.78
C LEU A 161 1.10 -13.48 -0.66
N LEU A 162 0.57 -13.76 0.54
CA LEU A 162 1.38 -14.23 1.66
C LEU A 162 2.06 -15.58 1.35
N LYS A 163 1.38 -16.50 0.65
CA LYS A 163 2.00 -17.76 0.20
C LYS A 163 3.09 -17.57 -0.86
N GLU A 164 2.96 -16.57 -1.74
CA GLU A 164 4.02 -16.27 -2.72
C GLU A 164 5.32 -15.81 -2.03
N VAL A 165 5.22 -15.11 -0.90
CA VAL A 165 6.39 -14.63 -0.13
C VAL A 165 6.80 -15.57 1.00
N LYS A 166 5.90 -16.44 1.46
CA LYS A 166 6.08 -17.41 2.55
C LYS A 166 5.38 -18.74 2.22
N PRO A 167 5.97 -19.61 1.38
CA PRO A 167 5.30 -20.78 0.80
C PRO A 167 4.77 -21.79 1.82
N GLU A 168 5.38 -21.90 3.00
CA GLU A 168 4.97 -22.78 4.08
C GLU A 168 3.77 -22.27 4.89
N TYR A 169 3.28 -21.06 4.59
CA TYR A 169 2.15 -20.47 5.31
C TYR A 169 0.84 -21.24 5.07
N ILE A 170 0.16 -21.56 6.17
CA ILE A 170 -1.18 -22.17 6.19
C ILE A 170 -2.13 -21.21 6.91
N SER A 171 -3.16 -20.75 6.20
CA SER A 171 -4.11 -19.78 6.75
C SER A 171 -4.99 -20.41 7.83
N LYS A 172 -5.02 -19.77 9.01
CA LYS A 172 -5.88 -20.17 10.13
C LYS A 172 -7.29 -19.58 10.04
N TYR A 173 -7.46 -18.55 9.21
CA TYR A 173 -8.63 -17.66 9.25
C TYR A 173 -9.40 -17.53 7.92
N LEU A 174 -8.93 -18.18 6.85
CA LEU A 174 -9.58 -18.12 5.54
C LEU A 174 -11.00 -18.71 5.58
N ASP A 175 -11.16 -19.85 6.26
CA ASP A 175 -12.45 -20.56 6.35
C ASP A 175 -13.35 -20.06 7.51
N LYS A 176 -13.02 -18.91 8.10
CA LYS A 176 -13.79 -18.31 9.21
C LYS A 176 -14.78 -17.27 8.68
N LYS A 177 -15.80 -16.93 9.50
CA LYS A 177 -16.78 -15.87 9.19
C LYS A 177 -16.05 -14.56 8.85
N ARG A 178 -16.23 -14.07 7.63
CA ARG A 178 -15.59 -12.83 7.14
C ARG A 178 -16.40 -11.61 7.56
N PHE A 179 -15.71 -10.50 7.85
CA PHE A 179 -16.35 -9.25 8.20
C PHE A 179 -17.07 -8.67 6.98
N ALA A 180 -18.36 -8.37 7.11
CA ALA A 180 -19.16 -7.79 6.04
C ALA A 180 -19.21 -6.26 6.19
N GLY A 181 -18.24 -5.56 5.60
CA GLY A 181 -18.14 -4.10 5.69
C GLY A 181 -17.86 -3.40 4.35
N ASN A 182 -17.69 -2.08 4.38
CA ASN A 182 -17.34 -1.28 3.21
C ASN A 182 -16.50 -0.05 3.56
N TYR A 183 -15.19 -0.23 3.68
CA TYR A 183 -14.26 0.87 3.88
C TYR A 183 -13.99 1.53 2.52
N ASN A 184 -14.15 2.85 2.47
CA ASN A 184 -14.06 3.63 1.23
C ASN A 184 -13.46 5.03 1.45
N LYS A 185 -12.63 5.16 2.48
CA LYS A 185 -12.11 6.45 2.95
C LYS A 185 -10.62 6.51 2.67
N SER A 186 -10.18 7.70 2.29
CA SER A 186 -8.76 7.97 2.03
C SER A 186 -8.16 8.78 3.16
N LEU A 187 -6.99 8.35 3.64
CA LEU A 187 -6.19 9.14 4.57
C LEU A 187 -5.79 10.47 3.94
N VAL A 188 -5.47 10.49 2.64
CA VAL A 188 -5.14 11.73 1.92
C VAL A 188 -6.27 12.75 2.00
N ARG A 189 -7.50 12.32 1.69
CA ARG A 189 -8.67 13.21 1.76
C ARG A 189 -8.92 13.72 3.17
N LYS A 190 -8.72 12.88 4.18
CA LYS A 190 -8.95 13.22 5.59
C LYS A 190 -7.82 14.05 6.19
N ASN A 191 -6.65 14.08 5.57
CA ASN A 191 -5.48 14.78 6.07
C ASN A 191 -5.71 16.27 6.32
N ILE A 192 -6.63 16.91 5.58
CA ILE A 192 -7.02 18.32 5.75
C ILE A 192 -7.49 18.63 7.19
N PHE A 193 -8.10 17.64 7.86
CA PHE A 193 -8.62 17.78 9.22
C PHE A 193 -7.76 17.03 10.24
N GLU A 194 -7.23 15.87 9.86
CA GLU A 194 -6.61 14.92 10.79
C GLU A 194 -5.09 15.09 10.90
N ASN A 195 -4.44 15.82 9.99
CA ASN A 195 -2.99 16.08 9.99
C ASN A 195 -2.11 14.81 10.10
N TYR A 196 -2.52 13.72 9.44
CA TYR A 196 -1.74 12.48 9.34
C TYR A 196 -0.34 12.66 8.75
N PHE A 197 -0.18 13.60 7.82
CA PHE A 197 1.10 13.98 7.23
C PHE A 197 1.13 15.47 6.93
N ARG A 198 2.32 16.06 6.92
CA ARG A 198 2.51 17.50 6.71
C ARG A 198 3.86 17.81 6.08
N TYR A 199 3.97 19.03 5.55
CA TYR A 199 5.19 19.57 5.00
C TYR A 199 6.20 19.85 6.12
N GLU A 200 7.46 19.54 5.85
CA GLU A 200 8.57 19.88 6.72
C GLU A 200 8.80 21.38 6.69
N ARG A 201 8.40 22.05 7.78
CA ARG A 201 8.80 23.44 7.97
C ARG A 201 10.28 23.43 8.32
N LEU A 202 11.09 23.99 7.42
CA LEU A 202 12.41 24.45 7.78
C LEU A 202 12.22 25.58 8.79
N ASP A 203 12.56 25.33 10.05
CA ASP A 203 12.66 26.39 11.04
C ASP A 203 13.84 27.29 10.62
N LEU A 204 13.51 28.40 9.95
CA LEU A 204 14.44 29.47 9.56
C LEU A 204 14.59 30.49 10.70
#